data_AF-A0A3D1AWN7-F1
#
_entry.id   AF-A0A3D1AWN7-F1
#
_cell.length_a   1.000
_cell.length_b   1.000
_cell.length_c   1.000
_cell.angle_alpha   90.00
_cell.angle_beta   90.00
_cell.angle_gamma   90.00
#
_symmetry.space_group_name_H-M   'P 1'
#
loop_
_entity.id
_entity.type
_entity.pdbx_description
1 polymer ?
#
loop_
_entity_poly.entity_id
_entity_poly.type
_entity_poly.pdbx_seq_one_letter_code
_entity_poly.pdbx_strand_id
1 'polypeptide(L)'
;ERFAKDATPWILETHFVDPHDPYFPLKQYLDRYDPRSIPVPKSFNDSFAGKPGMHARESASWGHMTEQDYRQGRACYYASVEQLDAQIGRMLDALDNTGQAHNTMVVFTTDHGDLCGNHRMWIKGWMPYEEAYRVPMVIRWPGHVPAGSISKHLVQTHDLAHTYVAAAGARALPYPDGRALQPLFAGAGAAS
;
A
#
# COMPACT_ATOMS: atom_id res chain seq x y z
N GLU A 1 -15.82 -17.38 -8.42
CA GLU A 1 -16.95 -18.29 -8.77
C GLU A 1 -18.32 -17.83 -8.29
N ARG A 2 -18.65 -17.80 -6.98
CA ARG A 2 -20.02 -17.47 -6.50
C ARG A 2 -20.60 -16.21 -7.14
N PHE A 3 -19.84 -15.11 -7.13
CA PHE A 3 -20.25 -13.81 -7.69
C PHE A 3 -20.41 -13.78 -9.23
N ALA A 4 -19.96 -14.82 -9.94
CA ALA A 4 -20.10 -14.93 -11.40
C ALA A 4 -21.36 -15.71 -11.82
N LYS A 5 -22.15 -16.23 -10.87
CA LYS A 5 -23.33 -17.10 -11.17
C LYS A 5 -24.60 -16.32 -11.48
N ASP A 6 -24.68 -15.07 -11.07
CA ASP A 6 -25.80 -14.18 -11.34
C ASP A 6 -25.27 -12.75 -11.58
N ALA A 7 -26.11 -11.88 -12.14
CA ALA A 7 -25.73 -10.52 -12.54
C ALA A 7 -25.84 -9.49 -11.40
N THR A 8 -25.91 -9.92 -10.14
CA THR A 8 -26.04 -9.00 -8.99
C THR A 8 -24.72 -8.24 -8.80
N PRO A 9 -24.73 -6.89 -8.75
CA PRO A 9 -23.55 -6.12 -8.41
C PRO A 9 -23.00 -6.51 -7.04
N TRP A 10 -21.68 -6.61 -6.91
CA TRP A 10 -21.00 -7.00 -5.69
C TRP A 10 -19.88 -6.03 -5.32
N ILE A 11 -19.56 -5.99 -4.03
CA ILE A 11 -18.33 -5.41 -3.50
C ILE A 11 -17.63 -6.52 -2.71
N LEU A 12 -16.31 -6.64 -2.89
CA LEU A 12 -15.46 -7.55 -2.16
C LEU A 12 -14.25 -6.78 -1.67
N GLU A 13 -14.16 -6.62 -0.35
CA GLU A 13 -12.94 -6.19 0.30
C GLU A 13 -12.17 -7.42 0.80
N THR A 14 -10.86 -7.39 0.71
CA THR A 14 -10.00 -8.43 1.26
C THR A 14 -8.83 -7.76 1.96
N HIS A 15 -8.84 -7.86 3.28
CA HIS A 15 -7.89 -7.21 4.16
C HIS A 15 -6.84 -8.22 4.59
N PHE A 16 -5.59 -7.97 4.24
CA PHE A 16 -4.45 -8.81 4.63
C PHE A 16 -3.76 -8.19 5.85
N VAL A 17 -3.37 -9.03 6.81
CA VAL A 17 -2.55 -8.59 7.95
C VAL A 17 -1.07 -8.48 7.53
N ASP A 18 -0.61 -9.34 6.63
CA ASP A 18 0.73 -9.22 6.05
C ASP A 18 0.84 -7.98 5.14
N PRO A 19 2.00 -7.30 5.09
CA PRO A 19 3.23 -7.55 5.85
C PRO A 19 3.30 -6.69 7.14
N HIS A 20 2.54 -7.04 8.18
CA HIS A 20 2.72 -6.49 9.53
C HIS A 20 3.87 -7.20 10.27
N ASP A 21 4.47 -6.54 11.26
CA ASP A 21 5.45 -7.17 12.14
C ASP A 21 4.80 -8.21 13.08
N PRO A 22 5.54 -9.22 13.56
CA PRO A 22 6.86 -9.64 13.06
C PRO A 22 6.76 -10.32 11.69
N TYR A 23 7.62 -9.93 10.74
CA TYR A 23 7.57 -10.48 9.38
C TYR A 23 8.07 -11.94 9.34
N PHE A 24 7.14 -12.88 9.12
CA PHE A 24 7.43 -14.32 9.02
C PHE A 24 7.07 -14.90 7.63
N PRO A 25 7.82 -14.54 6.57
CA PRO A 25 7.62 -15.11 5.24
C PRO A 25 7.97 -16.60 5.21
N LEU A 26 7.34 -17.35 4.29
CA LEU A 26 7.72 -18.72 4.02
C LEU A 26 9.13 -18.76 3.43
N LYS A 27 9.91 -19.78 3.83
CA LYS A 27 11.33 -19.95 3.43
C LYS A 27 11.56 -19.80 1.93
N GLN A 28 10.64 -20.29 1.09
CA GLN A 28 10.73 -20.23 -0.38
C GLN A 28 10.74 -18.82 -0.99
N TYR A 29 10.25 -17.81 -0.25
CA TYR A 29 10.37 -16.40 -0.60
C TYR A 29 11.62 -15.80 0.05
N LEU A 30 11.85 -16.06 1.33
CA LEU A 30 13.02 -15.55 2.06
C LEU A 30 14.36 -15.95 1.42
N ASP A 31 14.47 -17.19 0.91
CA ASP A 31 15.67 -17.69 0.21
C ASP A 31 16.04 -16.91 -1.06
N ARG A 32 15.13 -16.08 -1.60
CA ARG A 32 15.35 -15.25 -2.81
C ARG A 32 16.10 -13.95 -2.51
N TYR A 33 16.15 -13.52 -1.25
CA TYR A 33 16.73 -12.25 -0.83
C TYR A 33 18.03 -12.48 -0.06
N ASP A 34 19.15 -11.97 -0.59
CA ASP A 34 20.39 -11.84 0.18
C ASP A 34 20.33 -10.55 1.00
N PRO A 35 20.31 -10.60 2.35
CA PRO A 35 20.31 -9.39 3.17
C PRO A 35 21.49 -8.47 2.86
N ARG A 36 22.64 -9.01 2.45
CA ARG A 36 23.86 -8.24 2.18
C ARG A 36 23.72 -7.33 0.95
N SER A 37 22.86 -7.67 -0.02
CA SER A 37 22.61 -6.84 -1.19
C SER A 37 21.59 -5.71 -0.95
N ILE A 38 20.88 -5.72 0.19
CA ILE A 38 19.92 -4.67 0.52
C ILE A 38 20.70 -3.40 0.93
N PRO A 39 20.46 -2.24 0.28
CA PRO A 39 21.13 -0.99 0.65
C PRO A 39 20.56 -0.44 1.96
N VAL A 40 21.44 0.09 2.80
CA VAL A 40 21.05 0.86 4.00
C VAL A 40 20.74 2.30 3.57
N PRO A 41 19.55 2.83 3.85
CA PRO A 41 19.14 4.16 3.43
C PRO A 41 19.77 5.23 4.33
N LYS A 42 19.93 6.46 3.81
CA LYS A 42 20.51 7.58 4.57
C LYS A 42 19.73 7.90 5.86
N SER A 43 18.41 7.69 5.84
CA SER A 43 17.50 7.78 6.98
C SER A 43 17.86 6.84 8.14
N PHE A 44 18.50 5.70 7.89
CA PHE A 44 19.01 4.81 8.96
C PHE A 44 20.03 5.52 9.86
N ASN A 45 20.82 6.42 9.28
CA ASN A 45 21.83 7.21 9.98
C ASN A 45 21.36 8.65 10.29
N ASP A 46 20.04 8.86 10.41
CA ASP A 46 19.47 10.15 10.84
C ASP A 46 20.02 10.56 12.21
N SER A 47 20.49 11.80 12.30
CA SER A 47 21.02 12.42 13.51
C SER A 47 19.93 13.08 14.37
N PHE A 48 18.72 13.23 13.82
CA PHE A 48 17.60 14.00 14.39
C PHE A 48 17.90 15.47 14.71
N ALA A 49 19.04 16.01 14.22
CA ALA A 49 19.37 17.41 14.39
C ALA A 49 18.29 18.30 13.77
N GLY A 50 17.80 19.28 14.54
CA GLY A 50 16.71 20.18 14.12
C GLY A 50 15.31 19.56 14.15
N LYS A 51 15.13 18.31 14.61
CA LYS A 51 13.81 17.67 14.77
C LYS A 51 13.32 17.76 16.22
N PRO A 52 12.01 17.65 16.49
CA PRO A 52 11.50 17.55 17.85
C PRO A 52 12.15 16.36 18.57
N GLY A 53 12.66 16.58 19.80
CA GLY A 53 13.45 15.58 20.52
C GLY A 53 12.74 14.25 20.79
N MET A 54 11.41 14.20 20.63
CA MET A 54 10.63 12.98 20.70
C MET A 54 10.97 11.98 19.57
N HIS A 55 11.44 12.43 18.39
CA HIS A 55 11.95 11.54 17.33
C HIS A 55 13.19 10.76 17.77
N ALA A 56 14.14 11.44 18.43
CA ALA A 56 15.35 10.79 18.95
C ALA A 56 15.04 9.83 20.11
N ARG A 57 14.08 10.18 20.96
CA ARG A 57 13.57 9.30 22.03
C ARG A 57 12.91 8.05 21.50
N GLU A 58 12.10 8.18 20.44
CA GLU A 58 11.48 7.04 19.77
C GLU A 58 12.55 6.14 19.14
N SER A 59 13.50 6.70 18.38
CA SER A 59 14.60 5.90 17.79
C SER A 59 15.41 5.14 18.84
N ALA A 60 15.58 5.72 20.03
CA ALA A 60 16.26 5.07 21.15
C ALA A 60 15.41 4.01 21.87
N SER A 61 14.08 4.04 21.77
CA SER A 61 13.19 3.04 22.38
C SER A 61 13.35 1.66 21.72
N TRP A 62 13.65 1.65 20.42
CA TRP A 62 14.00 0.46 19.62
C TRP A 62 15.38 -0.14 19.94
N GLY A 63 16.16 0.51 20.82
CA GLY A 63 17.48 0.03 21.23
C GLY A 63 18.57 0.20 20.15
N HIS A 64 19.61 -0.62 20.23
CA HIS A 64 20.72 -0.56 19.28
C HIS A 64 20.45 -1.44 18.05
N MET A 65 20.03 -0.81 16.96
CA MET A 65 19.87 -1.44 15.64
C MET A 65 21.19 -1.38 14.86
N THR A 66 21.73 -2.52 14.42
CA THR A 66 22.86 -2.54 13.49
C THR A 66 22.41 -2.52 12.03
N GLU A 67 23.33 -2.23 11.10
CA GLU A 67 23.04 -2.40 9.67
C GLU A 67 22.73 -3.85 9.28
N GLN A 68 23.23 -4.84 10.04
CA GLN A 68 22.92 -6.24 9.80
C GLN A 68 21.47 -6.56 10.18
N ASP A 69 21.00 -6.04 11.33
CA ASP A 69 19.61 -6.21 11.77
C ASP A 69 18.64 -5.54 10.79
N TYR A 70 18.97 -4.32 10.34
CA TYR A 70 18.23 -3.62 9.29
C TYR A 70 18.09 -4.47 8.03
N ARG A 71 19.21 -4.99 7.52
CA ARG A 71 19.25 -5.79 6.29
C ARG A 71 18.47 -7.08 6.45
N GLN A 72 18.57 -7.76 7.59
CA GLN A 72 17.84 -8.99 7.86
C GLN A 72 16.33 -8.76 7.95
N GLY A 73 15.88 -7.76 8.73
CA GLY A 73 14.47 -7.40 8.84
C GLY A 73 13.87 -6.96 7.50
N ARG A 74 14.65 -6.22 6.69
CA ARG A 74 14.20 -5.76 5.37
C ARG A 74 14.11 -6.91 4.35
N ALA A 75 14.98 -7.91 4.42
CA ALA A 75 14.84 -9.13 3.62
C ALA A 75 13.55 -9.89 3.97
N CYS A 76 13.23 -10.02 5.26
CA CYS A 76 11.96 -10.62 5.69
C CYS A 76 10.74 -9.82 5.19
N TYR A 77 10.77 -8.48 5.30
CA TYR A 77 9.71 -7.61 4.79
C TYR A 77 9.50 -7.78 3.27
N TYR A 78 10.57 -7.74 2.47
CA TYR A 78 10.45 -7.91 1.01
C TYR A 78 9.90 -9.30 0.63
N ALA A 79 10.34 -10.35 1.30
CA ALA A 79 9.81 -11.70 1.10
C ALA A 79 8.34 -11.83 1.51
N SER A 80 7.89 -11.12 2.56
CA SER A 80 6.47 -11.06 2.92
C SER A 80 5.63 -10.29 1.88
N VAL A 81 6.17 -9.21 1.30
CA VAL A 81 5.53 -8.50 0.19
C VAL A 81 5.40 -9.40 -1.05
N GLU A 82 6.45 -10.12 -1.45
CA GLU A 82 6.39 -11.04 -2.59
C GLU A 82 5.41 -12.21 -2.35
N GLN A 83 5.37 -12.74 -1.12
CA GLN A 83 4.40 -13.77 -0.73
C GLN A 83 2.95 -13.30 -0.83
N LEU A 84 2.69 -12.05 -0.43
CA LEU A 84 1.37 -11.42 -0.52
C LEU A 84 0.98 -11.14 -1.97
N ASP A 85 1.90 -10.60 -2.78
CA ASP A 85 1.70 -10.35 -4.20
C ASP A 85 1.24 -11.63 -4.94
N ALA A 86 1.86 -12.77 -4.64
CA ALA A 86 1.44 -14.07 -5.17
C ALA A 86 0.01 -14.49 -4.75
N GLN A 87 -0.51 -14.03 -3.60
CA GLN A 87 -1.91 -14.26 -3.22
C GLN A 87 -2.88 -13.30 -3.91
N ILE A 88 -2.47 -12.04 -4.08
CA ILE A 88 -3.22 -11.05 -4.86
C ILE A 88 -3.34 -11.50 -6.31
N GLY A 89 -2.26 -12.01 -6.92
CA GLY A 89 -2.26 -12.60 -8.26
C GLY A 89 -3.35 -13.66 -8.44
N ARG A 90 -3.48 -14.59 -7.50
CA ARG A 90 -4.55 -15.62 -7.51
C ARG A 90 -5.97 -15.04 -7.49
N MET A 91 -6.17 -13.87 -6.87
CA MET A 91 -7.47 -13.18 -6.89
C MET A 91 -7.74 -12.52 -8.24
N LEU A 92 -6.71 -11.93 -8.85
CA LEU A 92 -6.80 -11.35 -10.20
C LEU A 92 -7.06 -12.44 -11.25
N ASP A 93 -6.31 -13.55 -11.19
CA ASP A 93 -6.54 -14.75 -12.00
C ASP A 93 -7.98 -15.24 -11.88
N ALA A 94 -8.57 -15.21 -10.67
CA ALA A 94 -9.95 -15.63 -10.46
C ALA A 94 -10.97 -14.67 -11.12
N LEU A 95 -10.67 -13.36 -11.25
CA LEU A 95 -11.50 -12.41 -12.00
C LEU A 95 -11.40 -12.65 -13.51
N ASP A 96 -10.20 -12.92 -14.03
CA ASP A 96 -9.98 -13.20 -15.46
C ASP A 96 -10.60 -14.56 -15.85
N ASN A 97 -10.35 -15.63 -15.08
CA ASN A 97 -10.91 -16.97 -15.32
C ASN A 97 -12.44 -17.05 -15.19
N THR A 98 -13.06 -16.12 -14.47
CA THR A 98 -14.54 -16.01 -14.41
C THR A 98 -15.12 -14.99 -15.39
N GLY A 99 -14.28 -14.38 -16.24
CA GLY A 99 -14.69 -13.36 -17.21
C GLY A 99 -15.12 -12.03 -16.60
N GLN A 100 -15.05 -11.85 -15.28
CA GLN A 100 -15.54 -10.64 -14.58
C GLN A 100 -14.59 -9.44 -14.67
N ALA A 101 -13.31 -9.68 -14.95
CA ALA A 101 -12.26 -8.67 -14.91
C ALA A 101 -12.50 -7.42 -15.77
N HIS A 102 -13.22 -7.55 -16.90
CA HIS A 102 -13.54 -6.42 -17.79
C HIS A 102 -14.57 -5.45 -17.19
N ASN A 103 -15.39 -5.91 -16.23
CA ASN A 103 -16.45 -5.12 -15.58
C ASN A 103 -16.19 -4.98 -14.07
N THR A 104 -14.93 -5.09 -13.64
CA THR A 104 -14.54 -4.97 -12.22
C THR A 104 -13.58 -3.79 -12.05
N MET A 105 -13.92 -2.86 -11.15
CA MET A 105 -12.94 -1.92 -10.61
C MET A 105 -12.13 -2.63 -9.51
N VAL A 106 -10.83 -2.76 -9.72
CA VAL A 106 -9.88 -3.28 -8.74
C VAL A 106 -9.12 -2.11 -8.13
N VAL A 107 -9.08 -2.05 -6.79
CA VAL A 107 -8.28 -1.07 -6.04
C VAL A 107 -7.33 -1.80 -5.13
N PHE A 108 -6.07 -1.35 -5.10
CA PHE A 108 -5.05 -1.78 -4.15
C PHE A 108 -4.49 -0.55 -3.42
N THR A 109 -4.50 -0.62 -2.09
CA THR A 109 -3.93 0.39 -1.16
C THR A 109 -3.53 -0.31 0.13
N THR A 110 -2.73 0.36 0.96
CA THR A 110 -2.61 0.02 2.39
C THR A 110 -3.29 1.11 3.23
N ASP A 111 -3.52 0.83 4.51
CA ASP A 111 -4.06 1.79 5.49
C ASP A 111 -2.99 2.75 6.01
N HIS A 112 -1.77 2.23 6.19
CA HIS A 112 -0.54 2.96 6.48
C HIS A 112 0.67 2.28 5.82
N GLY A 113 1.83 2.92 5.85
CA GLY A 113 3.11 2.33 5.48
C GLY A 113 3.84 1.74 6.69
N ASP A 114 5.14 1.50 6.56
CA ASP A 114 6.00 1.00 7.63
C ASP A 114 7.36 1.73 7.57
N LEU A 115 7.82 2.25 8.71
CA LEU A 115 9.15 2.85 8.84
C LEU A 115 10.23 1.84 8.45
N CYS A 116 10.02 0.56 8.77
CA CYS A 116 10.68 -0.58 8.17
C CYS A 116 12.22 -0.55 8.34
N GLY A 117 12.68 0.01 9.46
CA GLY A 117 14.07 0.24 9.81
C GLY A 117 14.62 1.62 9.42
N ASN A 118 13.89 2.43 8.65
CA ASN A 118 14.23 3.85 8.47
C ASN A 118 14.23 4.56 9.83
N HIS A 119 15.13 5.52 10.04
CA HIS A 119 15.28 6.21 11.33
C HIS A 119 15.59 5.28 12.52
N ARG A 120 16.00 4.03 12.25
CA ARG A 120 16.17 2.92 13.22
C ARG A 120 14.87 2.56 13.97
N MET A 121 13.72 2.79 13.33
CA MET A 121 12.39 2.48 13.82
C MET A 121 11.72 1.50 12.87
N TRP A 122 10.89 0.58 13.38
CA TRP A 122 10.00 -0.27 12.57
C TRP A 122 8.55 0.14 12.80
N ILE A 123 7.61 -0.57 12.16
CA ILE A 123 6.17 -0.36 12.24
C ILE A 123 5.75 1.08 11.91
N LYS A 124 4.69 1.55 12.55
CA LYS A 124 4.10 2.88 12.44
C LYS A 124 4.24 3.63 13.76
N GLY A 125 4.27 4.95 13.70
CA GLY A 125 4.23 5.81 14.88
C GLY A 125 3.57 7.15 14.56
N TRP A 126 3.58 8.05 15.53
CA TRP A 126 2.98 9.40 15.43
C TRP A 126 3.87 10.41 14.67
N MET A 127 5.10 10.03 14.32
CA MET A 127 6.07 10.88 13.61
C MET A 127 5.68 11.00 12.12
N PRO A 128 5.61 12.22 11.55
CA PRO A 128 5.19 12.45 10.17
C PRO A 128 6.30 12.12 9.14
N TYR A 129 6.63 10.84 9.01
CA TYR A 129 7.58 10.32 8.02
C TYR A 129 6.85 9.76 6.80
N GLU A 130 7.35 10.06 5.59
CA GLU A 130 6.75 9.61 4.32
C GLU A 130 6.56 8.08 4.32
N GLU A 131 7.48 7.32 4.89
CA GLU A 131 7.43 5.85 4.94
C GLU A 131 6.22 5.30 5.70
N ALA A 132 5.61 6.07 6.60
CA ALA A 132 4.42 5.67 7.35
C ALA A 132 3.09 6.15 6.72
N TYR A 133 3.11 7.20 5.88
CA TYR A 133 1.88 7.85 5.37
C TYR A 133 1.73 7.81 3.85
N ARG A 134 2.82 7.63 3.10
CA ARG A 134 2.82 7.57 1.63
C ARG A 134 2.56 6.14 1.14
N VAL A 135 1.31 5.73 1.31
CA VAL A 135 0.81 4.42 0.88
C VAL A 135 0.67 4.33 -0.65
N PRO A 136 0.77 3.14 -1.26
CA PRO A 136 0.39 2.94 -2.65
C PRO A 136 -1.11 3.16 -2.84
N MET A 137 -1.50 3.68 -4.01
CA MET A 137 -2.90 3.77 -4.45
C MET A 137 -2.94 3.38 -5.93
N VAL A 138 -3.43 2.18 -6.23
CA VAL A 138 -3.49 1.64 -7.59
C VAL A 138 -4.93 1.29 -7.92
N ILE A 139 -5.46 1.84 -9.02
CA ILE A 139 -6.83 1.64 -9.47
C ILE A 139 -6.80 1.14 -10.91
N ARG A 140 -7.38 -0.05 -11.15
CA ARG A 140 -7.63 -0.62 -12.49
C ARG A 140 -9.13 -0.69 -12.69
N TRP A 141 -9.65 0.05 -13.67
CA TRP A 141 -11.04 -0.07 -14.09
C TRP A 141 -11.11 0.00 -15.62
N PRO A 142 -11.24 -1.14 -16.32
CA PRO A 142 -11.26 -1.18 -17.78
C PRO A 142 -12.38 -0.30 -18.35
N GLY A 143 -12.06 0.47 -19.39
CA GLY A 143 -12.99 1.45 -19.99
C GLY A 143 -13.09 2.80 -19.24
N HIS A 144 -12.58 2.92 -18.01
CA HIS A 144 -12.65 4.13 -17.20
C HIS A 144 -11.27 4.72 -16.84
N VAL A 145 -10.26 3.88 -16.61
CA VAL A 145 -8.88 4.27 -16.31
C VAL A 145 -7.97 3.80 -17.46
N PRO A 146 -7.24 4.70 -18.16
CA PRO A 146 -6.26 4.31 -19.17
C PRO A 146 -5.11 3.51 -18.54
N ALA A 147 -4.77 2.37 -19.14
CA ALA A 147 -3.68 1.53 -18.65
C ALA A 147 -2.34 2.29 -18.62
N GLY A 148 -1.61 2.19 -17.51
CA GLY A 148 -0.34 2.89 -17.30
C GLY A 148 -0.46 4.39 -16.99
N SER A 149 -1.67 4.93 -16.78
CA SER A 149 -1.83 6.32 -16.33
C SER A 149 -1.20 6.54 -14.95
N ILE A 150 -0.51 7.68 -14.77
CA ILE A 150 0.05 8.09 -13.48
C ILE A 150 -0.54 9.45 -13.09
N SER A 151 -1.10 9.53 -11.88
CA SER A 151 -1.48 10.79 -11.24
C SER A 151 -0.37 11.26 -10.30
N LYS A 152 -0.14 12.58 -10.24
CA LYS A 152 0.73 13.23 -9.24
C LYS A 152 -0.04 14.01 -8.18
N HIS A 153 -1.37 13.99 -8.24
CA HIS A 153 -2.21 14.66 -7.24
C HIS A 153 -2.11 13.91 -5.91
N LEU A 154 -2.08 14.66 -4.81
CA LEU A 154 -2.26 14.08 -3.48
C LEU A 154 -3.72 13.63 -3.34
N VAL A 155 -3.89 12.42 -2.84
CA VAL A 155 -5.17 11.76 -2.56
C VAL A 155 -5.09 11.12 -1.19
N GLN A 156 -6.23 10.79 -0.59
CA GLN A 156 -6.31 10.20 0.74
C GLN A 156 -7.14 8.90 0.69
N THR A 157 -6.93 7.99 1.63
CA THR A 157 -7.62 6.69 1.64
C THR A 157 -9.15 6.82 1.81
N HIS A 158 -9.63 7.90 2.43
CA HIS A 158 -11.07 8.21 2.57
C HIS A 158 -11.75 8.56 1.24
N ASP A 159 -11.00 9.00 0.21
CA ASP A 159 -11.51 9.32 -1.12
C ASP A 159 -12.10 8.07 -1.80
N LEU A 160 -11.67 6.87 -1.38
CA LEU A 160 -12.20 5.60 -1.86
C LEU A 160 -13.70 5.43 -1.56
N ALA A 161 -14.17 5.85 -0.38
CA ALA A 161 -15.60 5.74 -0.04
C ALA A 161 -16.47 6.55 -1.02
N HIS A 162 -16.03 7.76 -1.36
CA HIS A 162 -16.68 8.61 -2.36
C HIS A 162 -16.56 8.03 -3.77
N THR A 163 -15.40 7.45 -4.09
CA THR A 163 -15.12 6.79 -5.38
C THR A 163 -16.04 5.59 -5.61
N TYR A 164 -16.23 4.73 -4.60
CA TYR A 164 -17.10 3.55 -4.68
C TYR A 164 -18.58 3.95 -4.80
N VAL A 165 -19.05 4.91 -4.01
CA VAL A 165 -20.43 5.43 -4.08
C VAL A 165 -20.72 6.05 -5.45
N ALA A 166 -19.79 6.83 -6.00
CA ALA A 166 -19.92 7.40 -7.33
C ALA A 166 -19.87 6.32 -8.45
N ALA A 167 -19.01 5.31 -8.32
CA ALA A 167 -18.92 4.20 -9.27
C ALA A 167 -20.20 3.33 -9.30
N ALA A 168 -20.85 3.16 -8.14
CA ALA A 168 -22.13 2.46 -8.03
C ALA A 168 -23.35 3.27 -8.50
N GLY A 169 -23.16 4.54 -8.91
CA GLY A 169 -24.27 5.44 -9.24
C GLY A 169 -25.18 5.78 -8.04
N ALA A 170 -24.70 5.57 -6.82
CA ALA A 170 -25.47 5.78 -5.60
C ALA A 170 -25.51 7.27 -5.20
N ARG A 171 -26.41 7.61 -4.27
CA ARG A 171 -26.49 8.97 -3.72
C ARG A 171 -25.18 9.33 -3.03
N ALA A 172 -24.60 10.47 -3.40
CA ALA A 172 -23.37 11.00 -2.82
C ALA A 172 -23.40 11.02 -1.29
N LEU A 173 -22.25 10.73 -0.67
CA LEU A 173 -22.07 10.79 0.78
C LEU A 173 -22.24 12.24 1.27
N PRO A 174 -22.87 12.45 2.44
CA PRO A 174 -23.12 13.79 2.98
C PRO A 174 -21.90 14.40 3.69
N TYR A 175 -20.79 13.66 3.78
CA TYR A 175 -19.57 14.09 4.47
C TYR A 175 -18.65 14.84 3.51
N PRO A 176 -18.06 15.98 3.89
CA PRO A 176 -17.26 16.81 2.98
C PRO A 176 -15.78 16.38 2.91
N ASP A 177 -15.36 15.42 3.73
CA ASP A 177 -13.95 15.15 4.00
C ASP A 177 -13.23 14.46 2.83
N GLY A 178 -13.95 13.74 1.97
CA GLY A 178 -13.40 13.03 0.80
C GLY A 178 -14.04 13.41 -0.53
N ARG A 179 -13.39 12.99 -1.62
CA ARG A 179 -13.80 13.26 -3.01
C ARG A 179 -13.71 12.01 -3.87
N ALA A 180 -14.62 11.90 -4.83
CA ALA A 180 -14.59 10.83 -5.81
C ALA A 180 -13.35 10.99 -6.72
N LEU A 181 -12.53 9.95 -6.88
CA LEU A 181 -11.25 10.01 -7.62
C LEU A 181 -11.43 9.96 -9.14
N GLN A 182 -12.64 9.68 -9.64
CA GLN A 182 -12.98 9.63 -11.07
C GLN A 182 -12.45 10.80 -11.92
N PRO A 183 -12.46 12.08 -11.47
CA PRO A 183 -11.90 13.19 -12.24
C PRO A 183 -10.39 13.08 -12.51
N LEU A 184 -9.66 12.28 -11.73
CA LEU A 184 -8.22 12.04 -11.89
C LEU A 184 -7.91 10.87 -12.84
N PHE A 185 -8.91 10.06 -13.21
CA PHE A 185 -8.72 8.84 -14.00
C PHE A 185 -8.32 9.11 -15.46
N ALA A 186 -8.65 10.28 -16.00
CA ALA A 186 -8.32 10.65 -17.39
C ALA A 186 -6.80 10.83 -17.65
N GLY A 187 -5.96 10.72 -16.62
CA GLY A 187 -4.56 11.08 -16.66
C GLY A 187 -4.37 12.59 -16.55
N ALA A 188 -3.35 13.04 -15.80
CA ALA A 188 -3.06 14.45 -15.62
C ALA A 188 -2.44 15.08 -16.89
N GLY A 189 -3.27 15.29 -17.91
CA GLY A 189 -2.95 16.05 -19.13
C GLY A 189 -3.04 17.57 -18.96
N ALA A 190 -3.46 18.05 -17.78
CA ALA A 190 -3.51 19.46 -17.43
C ALA A 190 -3.01 19.63 -15.99
N ALA A 191 -1.76 20.08 -15.84
CA ALA A 191 -1.38 20.82 -14.65
C ALA A 191 -2.01 22.21 -14.72
N SER A 192 -2.68 22.62 -13.65
CA SER A 192 -3.04 24.02 -13.36
C SER A 192 -2.19 24.52 -12.20
#